data_AF-A0A496WN27-F1
#
_entry.id   AF-A0A496WN27-F1
#
_cell.length_a   1.000
_cell.length_b   1.000
_cell.length_c   1.000
_cell.angle_alpha   90.00
_cell.angle_beta   90.00
_cell.angle_gamma   90.00
#
_symmetry.space_group_name_H-M   'P 1'
#
loop_
_entity.id
_entity.type
_entity.pdbx_description
1 polymer ?
#
loop_
_entity_poly.entity_id
_entity_poly.type
_entity_poly.pdbx_seq_one_letter_code
_entity_poly.pdbx_strand_id
1 'polypeptide(L)'
;MDLFCKKKTIMEVDYSDIEKFISYHYGFNFDLHRDQVDLNCNVRFITLSKENMGIGCKMSLEAYKETGKGVYMFSTLMRDLCNRDLIEEGEYIILLGA
;
A
#
# COMPACT_ATOMS: atom_id res chain seq x y z
N MET A 1 37.28 -7.10 0.35
CA MET A 1 36.12 -6.23 0.07
C MET A 1 34.93 -7.16 0.13
N ASP A 2 34.11 -7.05 1.17
CA ASP A 2 33.03 -7.99 1.40
C ASP A 2 31.77 -7.47 0.71
N LEU A 3 31.09 -8.34 -0.03
CA LEU A 3 29.81 -8.02 -0.65
C LEU A 3 28.72 -8.07 0.42
N PHE A 4 28.26 -6.91 0.89
CA PHE A 4 27.08 -6.82 1.73
C PHE A 4 25.84 -7.13 0.90
N CYS A 5 25.23 -8.29 1.14
CA CYS A 5 23.96 -8.68 0.54
C CYS A 5 22.91 -8.94 1.64
N LYS A 6 21.67 -8.52 1.38
CA LYS A 6 20.51 -8.79 2.24
C LYS A 6 19.43 -9.46 1.39
N LYS A 7 18.82 -10.52 1.90
CA LYS A 7 17.68 -11.17 1.23
C LYS A 7 16.50 -10.19 1.17
N LYS A 8 16.05 -9.93 -0.06
CA LYS A 8 14.84 -9.21 -0.48
C LYS A 8 13.64 -10.14 -0.66
N THR A 9 12.46 -9.86 -0.09
CA THR A 9 11.19 -10.43 -0.59
C THR A 9 10.54 -9.43 -1.54
N ILE A 10 10.13 -9.91 -2.73
CA ILE A 10 9.42 -9.13 -3.75
C ILE A 10 8.09 -9.85 -4.00
N MET A 11 6.99 -9.11 -3.89
CA MET A 11 5.62 -9.59 -4.04
C MET A 11 4.98 -8.89 -5.24
N GLU A 12 4.54 -9.67 -6.21
CA GLU A 12 3.76 -9.17 -7.34
C GLU A 12 2.27 -9.30 -7.00
N VAL A 13 1.52 -8.20 -7.14
CA VAL A 13 0.12 -8.13 -6.74
C VAL A 13 -0.69 -7.46 -7.85
N ASP A 14 -1.82 -8.06 -8.20
CA ASP A 14 -2.76 -7.44 -9.12
C ASP A 14 -3.45 -6.24 -8.46
N TYR A 15 -3.63 -5.19 -9.25
CA TYR A 15 -4.29 -3.98 -8.81
C TYR A 15 -5.70 -4.21 -8.24
N SER A 16 -6.50 -5.02 -8.92
CA SER A 16 -7.88 -5.28 -8.51
C SER A 16 -7.94 -6.08 -7.21
N ASP A 17 -6.95 -6.93 -6.96
CA ASP A 17 -6.88 -7.71 -5.74
C ASP A 17 -6.52 -6.84 -4.54
N ILE A 18 -5.57 -5.91 -4.70
CA ILE A 18 -5.23 -5.00 -3.60
C ILE A 18 -6.34 -4.01 -3.28
N GLU A 19 -7.08 -3.53 -4.29
CA GLU A 19 -8.27 -2.69 -4.09
C GLU A 19 -9.37 -3.41 -3.32
N LYS A 20 -9.69 -4.65 -3.72
CA LYS A 20 -10.67 -5.48 -3.01
C LYS A 20 -10.22 -5.76 -1.59
N PHE A 21 -8.94 -6.06 -1.38
CA PHE A 21 -8.39 -6.36 -0.07
C PHE A 21 -8.47 -5.15 0.87
N ILE A 22 -8.07 -3.97 0.40
CA ILE A 22 -8.23 -2.72 1.13
C ILE A 22 -9.72 -2.46 1.41
N SER A 23 -10.57 -2.55 0.40
CA SER A 23 -12.01 -2.28 0.56
C SER A 23 -12.64 -3.20 1.61
N TYR A 24 -12.27 -4.47 1.62
CA TYR A 24 -12.70 -5.46 2.61
C TYR A 24 -12.29 -5.08 4.03
N HIS A 25 -11.04 -4.66 4.25
CA HIS A 25 -10.52 -4.37 5.59
C HIS A 25 -10.93 -3.01 6.17
N TYR A 26 -11.34 -2.06 5.33
CA TYR A 26 -11.75 -0.72 5.78
C TYR A 26 -13.26 -0.47 5.62
N GLY A 27 -14.01 -1.33 4.94
CA GLY A 27 -15.46 -1.21 4.81
C GLY A 27 -15.95 -0.12 3.86
N PHE A 28 -15.04 0.47 3.08
CA PHE A 28 -15.34 1.48 2.06
C PHE A 28 -14.85 1.01 0.70
N ASN A 29 -15.55 1.38 -0.37
CA ASN A 29 -15.03 1.16 -1.72
C ASN A 29 -13.77 2.00 -1.90
N PHE A 30 -12.65 1.32 -2.04
CA PHE A 30 -11.38 1.94 -2.35
C PHE A 30 -11.14 1.83 -3.85
N ASP A 31 -11.20 2.97 -4.53
CA ASP A 31 -10.79 3.13 -5.92
C ASP A 31 -9.39 3.77 -5.87
N LEU A 32 -8.38 2.96 -6.17
CA LEU A 32 -7.07 3.50 -6.40
C LEU A 32 -7.20 4.29 -7.72
N HIS A 33 -7.00 5.59 -7.69
CA HIS A 33 -7.07 6.36 -8.93
C HIS A 33 -5.82 6.10 -9.77
N ARG A 34 -6.02 5.85 -11.07
CA ARG A 34 -4.94 5.67 -12.05
C ARG A 34 -3.95 6.83 -12.05
N ASP A 35 -4.36 8.03 -11.65
CA ASP A 35 -3.51 9.22 -11.54
C ASP A 35 -2.43 9.11 -10.45
N GLN A 36 -2.58 8.15 -9.52
CA GLN A 36 -1.56 7.78 -8.54
C GLN A 36 -0.64 6.65 -9.01
N VAL A 37 -0.89 6.13 -10.21
CA VAL A 37 -0.03 5.22 -10.93
C VAL A 37 0.57 6.03 -12.08
N ASP A 38 1.89 5.98 -12.21
CA ASP A 38 2.55 6.74 -13.27
C ASP A 38 1.97 6.27 -14.61
N LEU A 39 1.27 7.14 -15.36
CA LEU A 39 0.49 6.76 -16.55
C LEU A 39 1.34 6.09 -17.65
N ASN A 40 2.68 6.16 -17.52
CA ASN A 40 3.66 5.54 -18.40
C ASN A 40 4.21 4.20 -17.89
N CYS A 41 3.93 3.83 -16.64
CA CYS A 41 4.34 2.58 -16.03
C CYS A 41 3.09 1.86 -15.50
N ASN A 42 2.70 0.76 -16.14
CA ASN A 42 1.65 -0.15 -15.65
C ASN A 42 2.01 -0.86 -14.32
N VAL A 43 2.99 -0.32 -13.58
CA VAL A 43 3.60 -0.93 -12.41
C VAL A 43 3.85 0.15 -11.35
N ARG A 44 3.39 -0.09 -10.13
CA ARG A 44 3.70 0.74 -8.96
C ARG A 44 4.54 -0.05 -7.96
N PHE A 45 5.61 0.56 -7.49
CA PHE A 45 6.48 -0.03 -6.46
C PHE A 45 6.19 0.59 -5.09
N ILE A 46 6.04 -0.24 -4.06
CA ILE A 46 5.98 0.22 -2.68
C ILE A 46 6.81 -0.69 -1.78
N THR A 47 7.66 -0.09 -0.97
CA THR A 47 8.43 -0.80 0.05
C THR A 47 7.74 -0.62 1.40
N LEU A 48 7.41 -1.74 2.05
CA LEU A 48 6.77 -1.78 3.35
C LEU A 48 7.71 -2.36 4.39
N SER A 49 7.77 -1.69 5.52
CA SER A 49 8.36 -2.16 6.76
C SER A 49 7.47 -1.72 7.91
N LYS A 50 7.37 -2.51 8.96
CA LYS A 50 6.67 -2.13 10.18
C LYS A 50 7.38 -0.94 10.79
N GLU A 51 6.64 0.14 10.93
CA GLU A 51 7.17 1.39 11.45
C GLU A 51 6.08 2.25 12.07
N ASN A 52 6.52 3.15 12.95
CA ASN A 52 5.65 4.17 13.49
C ASN A 52 5.26 5.16 12.37
N MET A 53 3.98 5.14 11.99
CA MET A 53 3.43 6.18 11.12
C MET A 53 3.56 7.55 11.78
N GLY A 54 4.00 8.55 11.01
CA GLY A 54 4.01 9.94 11.43
C GLY A 54 2.61 10.44 11.81
N ILE A 55 2.54 11.46 12.66
CA ILE A 55 1.27 11.98 13.20
C ILE A 55 0.30 12.37 12.08
N GLY A 56 0.77 13.05 11.03
CA GLY A 56 -0.08 13.43 9.89
C GLY A 56 -0.68 12.24 9.14
N CYS A 57 0.09 11.14 8.98
CA CYS A 57 -0.41 9.92 8.36
C CYS A 57 -1.45 9.23 9.24
N LYS A 58 -1.22 9.19 10.57
CA LYS A 58 -2.20 8.67 11.54
C LYS A 58 -3.50 9.45 11.50
N MET A 59 -3.46 10.79 11.55
CA MET A 59 -4.67 11.62 11.47
C MET A 59 -5.44 11.40 10.17
N SER A 60 -4.73 11.29 9.05
CA SER A 60 -5.35 11.03 7.74
C SER A 60 -5.98 9.64 7.68
N LEU A 61 -5.32 8.64 8.26
CA LEU A 61 -5.83 7.28 8.35
C LEU A 61 -7.09 7.18 9.21
N GLU A 62 -7.10 7.82 10.39
CA GLU A 62 -8.28 7.82 11.26
C GLU A 62 -9.45 8.56 10.59
N ALA A 63 -9.21 9.70 9.95
CA ALA A 63 -10.24 10.41 9.18
C ALA A 63 -10.82 9.54 8.05
N TYR A 64 -10.00 8.72 7.39
CA TYR A 64 -10.48 7.78 6.38
C TYR A 64 -11.27 6.62 6.98
N LYS A 65 -10.83 6.04 8.10
CA LYS A 65 -11.58 4.99 8.80
C LYS A 65 -12.97 5.47 9.21
N GLU A 66 -13.14 6.76 9.45
CA GLU A 66 -14.45 7.36 9.78
C GLU A 66 -15.28 7.72 8.55
N THR A 67 -14.66 8.23 7.48
CA THR A 67 -15.38 8.91 6.38
C THR A 67 -15.25 8.27 5.00
N GLY A 68 -14.29 7.35 4.82
CA GLY A 68 -13.92 6.77 3.52
C GLY A 68 -13.26 7.76 2.55
N LYS A 69 -12.85 8.96 2.99
CA LYS A 69 -12.28 10.02 2.12
C LYS A 69 -10.82 10.31 2.44
N GLY A 70 -9.98 10.54 1.41
CA GLY A 70 -8.60 11.02 1.57
C GLY A 70 -7.78 11.02 0.26
N VAL A 71 -6.83 11.96 0.12
CA VAL A 71 -6.07 12.20 -1.13
C VAL A 71 -4.74 11.41 -1.19
N TYR A 72 -4.21 10.92 -0.05
CA TYR A 72 -2.91 10.23 0.03
C TYR A 72 -3.00 8.83 0.67
N MET A 73 -4.08 8.12 0.38
CA MET A 73 -4.49 6.94 1.14
C MET A 73 -3.62 5.70 0.90
N PHE A 74 -3.26 5.39 -0.33
CA PHE A 74 -2.79 4.04 -0.68
C PHE A 74 -1.58 3.57 0.13
N SER A 75 -0.48 4.32 0.15
CA SER A 75 0.73 3.93 0.89
C SER A 75 0.51 3.92 2.40
N THR A 76 -0.39 4.75 2.92
CA THR A 76 -0.77 4.78 4.34
C THR A 76 -1.59 3.54 4.71
N LEU A 77 -2.55 3.15 3.86
CA LEU A 77 -3.37 1.95 4.04
C LEU A 77 -2.50 0.69 3.96
N MET A 78 -1.65 0.57 2.95
CA MET A 78 -0.71 -0.55 2.83
C MET A 78 0.19 -0.67 4.07
N ARG A 79 0.69 0.47 4.59
CA ARG A 79 1.49 0.47 5.81
C ARG A 79 0.68 0.11 7.05
N ASP A 80 -0.57 0.57 7.18
CA ASP A 80 -1.45 0.17 8.29
C ASP A 80 -1.76 -1.33 8.24
N LEU A 81 -2.05 -1.89 7.06
CA LEU A 81 -2.24 -3.33 6.86
C LEU A 81 -0.98 -4.12 7.27
N CYS A 82 0.21 -3.64 6.90
CA CYS A 82 1.48 -4.26 7.28
C CYS A 82 1.73 -4.19 8.81
N ASN A 83 1.46 -3.02 9.42
CA ASN A 83 1.55 -2.83 10.87
C ASN A 83 0.55 -3.68 11.66
N ARG A 84 -0.57 -4.06 11.02
CA ARG A 84 -1.61 -4.95 11.58
C ARG A 84 -1.37 -6.42 11.27
N ASP A 85 -0.23 -6.79 10.70
CA ASP A 85 0.10 -8.17 10.34
C ASP A 85 -0.87 -8.80 9.32
N LEU A 86 -1.53 -7.98 8.49
CA LEU A 86 -2.45 -8.44 7.44
C LEU A 86 -1.75 -8.67 6.10
N ILE A 87 -0.61 -8.03 5.89
CA ILE A 87 0.29 -8.23 4.75
C ILE A 87 1.75 -8.21 5.24
N GLU A 88 2.65 -8.88 4.51
CA GLU A 88 4.05 -9.02 4.92
C GLU A 88 4.89 -7.75 4.64
N GLU A 89 5.99 -7.59 5.37
CA GLU A 89 7.03 -6.61 5.01
C GLU A 89 7.73 -7.03 3.71
N GLY A 90 8.13 -6.05 2.89
CA GLY A 90 8.82 -6.34 1.64
C GLY A 90 8.60 -5.29 0.56
N GLU A 91 9.04 -5.60 -0.64
CA GLU A 91 8.70 -4.82 -1.83
C GLU A 91 7.48 -5.40 -2.52
N TYR A 92 6.54 -4.52 -2.85
CA TYR A 92 5.35 -4.85 -3.62
C TYR A 92 5.45 -4.18 -4.98
N ILE A 93 5.21 -4.99 -6.00
CA ILE A 93 5.09 -4.60 -7.40
C ILE A 93 3.61 -4.76 -7.74
N ILE A 94 2.92 -3.64 -7.90
CA ILE A 94 1.47 -3.62 -8.16
C ILE A 94 1.26 -3.43 -9.65
N LEU A 95 0.63 -4.40 -10.30
CA LEU A 95 0.46 -4.46 -11.75
C LEU A 95 -0.94 -3.94 -12.13
N LEU A 96 -1.00 -2.92 -12.99
CA LEU A 96 -2.24 -2.45 -13.61
C LEU A 96 -2.61 -3.34 -14.80
N GLY A 97 -3.51 -4.30 -14.56
CA GLY A 97 -4.11 -5.13 -15.61
C GLY A 97 -3.23 -6.29 -16.05
N ALA A 98 -3.43 -7.44 -15.41
CA ALA A 98 -3.27 -8.73 -16.07
C ALA A 98 -4.47 -9.03 -16.99
#